data_AF-N1RYA4-F1
#
_entry.id   AF-N1RYA4-F1
#
_cell.length_a   1.000
_cell.length_b   1.000
_cell.length_c   1.000
_cell.angle_alpha   90.00
_cell.angle_beta   90.00
_cell.angle_gamma   90.00
#
_symmetry.space_group_name_H-M   'P 1'
#
loop_
_entity.id
_entity.type
_entity.pdbx_description
1 polymer ?
#
loop_
_entity_poly.entity_id
_entity_poly.type
_entity_poly.pdbx_seq_one_letter_code
_entity_poly.pdbx_strand_id
1 'polypeptide(L)'
;MKPSGSSARSQVPASAYTTINYQAVHLLFEWMTLGRVLTESTTDVQRQFCLCLQLLGLTLLERYDDSIAKALLGLSDTEIVATLSEVDEMEYQKLASLDQDDIDLALHCIALIRILLEAVGGEEAHRQRELCDSSYSAKQNQIIYGAVIGANGPRSIQKVDKKALHDALLKSRLCAGRPLAMSTIEDLLEVCCAALEPGWTMIELM
;
A
#
# COMPACT_ATOMS: atom_id res chain seq x y z
N MET A 1 67.68 30.95 -12.00
CA MET A 1 66.40 31.62 -12.30
C MET A 1 65.46 30.61 -12.93
N LYS A 2 64.29 30.42 -12.30
CA LYS A 2 63.06 29.69 -12.69
C LYS A 2 63.14 28.49 -13.65
N PRO A 3 62.77 27.28 -13.20
CA PRO A 3 61.95 26.36 -13.98
C PRO A 3 60.47 26.72 -13.75
N SER A 4 59.71 26.97 -14.80
CA SER A 4 58.27 27.21 -14.73
C SER A 4 57.59 26.40 -15.82
N GLY A 5 56.69 25.51 -15.39
CA GLY A 5 55.88 24.69 -16.27
C GLY A 5 55.53 23.34 -15.68
N SER A 6 55.12 23.31 -14.41
CA SER A 6 54.40 22.16 -13.84
C SER A 6 53.17 21.91 -14.71
N SER A 7 53.14 20.79 -15.42
CA SER A 7 51.93 20.26 -16.01
C SER A 7 51.05 19.78 -14.87
N ALA A 8 50.31 20.72 -14.28
CA ALA A 8 49.15 20.38 -13.49
C ALA A 8 48.13 19.77 -14.46
N ARG A 9 48.19 18.44 -14.61
CA ARG A 9 47.02 17.66 -14.99
C ARG A 9 45.96 18.00 -13.96
N SER A 10 45.03 18.87 -14.33
CA SER A 10 43.76 19.02 -13.63
C SER A 10 43.09 17.66 -13.67
N GLN A 11 43.32 16.86 -12.62
CA GLN A 11 42.44 15.76 -12.27
C GLN A 11 41.13 16.44 -11.89
N VAL A 12 40.20 16.47 -12.84
CA VAL A 12 38.79 16.68 -12.53
C VAL A 12 38.47 15.62 -11.48
N PRO A 13 38.02 15.99 -10.27
CA PRO A 13 37.65 15.00 -9.28
C PRO A 13 36.53 14.17 -9.90
N ALA A 14 36.72 12.85 -9.92
CA ALA A 14 35.66 11.90 -10.22
C ALA A 14 34.66 11.94 -9.06
N SER A 15 33.89 13.02 -8.95
CA SER A 15 32.79 13.15 -8.02
C SER A 15 31.52 13.40 -8.81
N ALA A 16 30.55 12.51 -8.60
CA ALA A 16 29.12 12.66 -8.91
C ALA A 16 28.63 12.28 -10.31
N TYR A 17 29.13 11.21 -10.91
CA TYR A 17 28.21 10.35 -11.66
C TYR A 17 27.51 9.45 -10.64
N THR A 18 26.45 9.96 -10.02
CA THR A 18 25.51 9.08 -9.32
C THR A 18 24.95 8.15 -10.38
N THR A 19 25.37 6.89 -10.37
CA THR A 19 24.77 5.88 -11.24
C THR A 19 23.28 5.85 -10.93
N ILE A 20 22.46 6.18 -11.93
CA ILE A 20 21.01 6.21 -11.78
C ILE A 20 20.56 4.78 -11.45
N ASN A 21 19.89 4.61 -10.31
CA ASN A 21 19.26 3.36 -9.96
C ASN A 21 17.90 3.31 -10.66
N TYR A 22 17.86 2.68 -11.84
CA TYR A 22 16.64 2.61 -12.66
C TYR A 22 15.48 1.89 -11.95
N GLN A 23 15.75 0.95 -11.05
CA GLN A 23 14.70 0.27 -10.28
C GLN A 23 14.07 1.21 -9.26
N ALA A 24 14.88 2.02 -8.57
CA ALA A 24 14.39 3.06 -7.68
C ALA A 24 13.59 4.14 -8.43
N VAL A 25 14.00 4.51 -9.65
CA VAL A 25 13.21 5.42 -10.51
C VAL A 25 11.86 4.80 -10.86
N HIS A 26 11.84 3.51 -11.25
CA HIS A 26 10.61 2.79 -11.57
C HIS A 26 9.68 2.69 -10.35
N LEU A 27 10.22 2.30 -9.20
CA LEU A 27 9.46 2.21 -7.95
C LEU A 27 8.86 3.57 -7.54
N LEU A 28 9.64 4.65 -7.64
CA LEU A 28 9.15 6.00 -7.39
C LEU A 28 8.03 6.39 -8.36
N PHE A 29 8.16 6.03 -9.64
CA PHE A 29 7.12 6.27 -10.64
C PHE A 29 5.82 5.52 -10.32
N GLU A 30 5.90 4.25 -9.95
CA GLU A 30 4.73 3.44 -9.55
C GLU A 30 4.08 4.01 -8.28
N TRP A 31 4.89 4.44 -7.30
CA TRP A 31 4.37 5.08 -6.07
C TRP A 31 3.65 6.40 -6.36
N MET A 32 4.26 7.29 -7.17
CA MET A 32 3.62 8.55 -7.56
C MET A 32 2.32 8.30 -8.34
N THR A 33 2.32 7.29 -9.20
CA THR A 33 1.14 6.87 -9.97
C THR A 33 0.03 6.37 -9.05
N LEU A 34 0.36 5.53 -8.07
CA LEU A 34 -0.57 5.10 -7.03
C LEU A 34 -1.17 6.30 -6.30
N GLY A 35 -0.32 7.23 -5.86
CA GLY A 35 -0.75 8.42 -5.14
C GLY A 35 -1.76 9.24 -5.92
N ARG A 36 -1.48 9.48 -7.22
CA ARG A 36 -2.38 10.19 -8.13
C ARG A 36 -3.73 9.48 -8.26
N VAL A 37 -3.73 8.19 -8.56
CA VAL A 37 -4.97 7.44 -8.79
C VAL A 37 -5.83 7.36 -7.53
N LEU A 38 -5.21 7.24 -6.35
CA LEU A 38 -5.93 7.36 -5.09
C LEU A 38 -6.57 8.73 -4.95
N THR A 39 -5.84 9.83 -5.20
CA THR A 39 -6.37 11.20 -5.06
C THR A 39 -7.45 11.56 -6.08
N GLU A 40 -7.38 11.01 -7.29
CA GLU A 40 -8.34 11.26 -8.38
C GLU A 40 -9.59 10.37 -8.29
N SER A 41 -9.55 9.31 -7.47
CA SER A 41 -10.70 8.44 -7.22
C SER A 41 -11.86 9.19 -6.57
N THR A 42 -13.09 8.72 -6.82
CA THR A 42 -14.28 9.30 -6.19
C THR A 42 -14.24 9.12 -4.67
N THR A 43 -14.93 10.01 -3.94
CA THR A 43 -15.01 9.93 -2.47
C THR A 43 -15.56 8.59 -1.98
N ASP A 44 -16.52 8.00 -2.69
CA ASP A 44 -17.08 6.71 -2.30
C ASP A 44 -16.08 5.56 -2.53
N VAL A 45 -15.31 5.58 -3.62
CA VAL A 45 -14.22 4.62 -3.88
C VAL A 45 -13.12 4.74 -2.83
N GLN A 46 -12.63 5.96 -2.56
CA GLN A 46 -11.61 6.22 -1.53
C GLN A 46 -12.05 5.71 -0.16
N ARG A 47 -13.31 5.97 0.20
CA ARG A 47 -13.89 5.51 1.47
C ARG A 47 -13.96 4.00 1.55
N GLN A 48 -14.45 3.31 0.51
CA GLN A 48 -14.53 1.85 0.49
C GLN A 48 -13.14 1.22 0.56
N PHE A 49 -12.19 1.75 -0.21
CA PHE A 49 -10.78 1.37 -0.16
C PHE A 49 -10.21 1.49 1.26
N CYS A 50 -10.40 2.65 1.92
CA CYS A 50 -9.94 2.88 3.29
C CYS A 50 -10.62 1.94 4.30
N LEU A 51 -11.90 1.64 4.12
CA LEU A 51 -12.62 0.67 4.95
C LEU A 51 -12.06 -0.75 4.77
N CYS A 52 -11.74 -1.15 3.54
CA CYS A 52 -11.08 -2.44 3.28
C CYS A 52 -9.71 -2.52 3.97
N LEU A 53 -8.90 -1.47 3.91
CA LEU A 53 -7.61 -1.42 4.61
C LEU A 53 -7.81 -1.55 6.13
N GLN A 54 -8.71 -0.75 6.73
CA GLN A 54 -9.03 -0.88 8.16
C GLN A 54 -9.51 -2.29 8.52
N LEU A 55 -10.33 -2.91 7.68
CA LEU A 55 -10.83 -4.26 7.87
C LEU A 55 -9.69 -5.29 7.83
N LEU A 56 -8.82 -5.22 6.82
CA LEU A 56 -7.66 -6.11 6.69
C LEU A 56 -6.71 -5.98 7.89
N GLY A 57 -6.48 -4.75 8.35
CA GLY A 57 -5.68 -4.47 9.54
C GLY A 57 -6.32 -4.97 10.83
N LEU A 58 -7.61 -4.69 11.05
CA LEU A 58 -8.34 -5.14 12.25
C LEU A 58 -8.37 -6.67 12.34
N THR A 59 -8.55 -7.37 11.23
CA THR A 59 -8.65 -8.84 11.21
C THR A 59 -7.31 -9.55 11.47
N LEU A 60 -6.19 -8.81 11.56
CA LEU A 60 -4.92 -9.31 12.08
C LEU A 60 -4.85 -9.31 13.62
N LEU A 61 -5.69 -8.51 14.27
CA LEU A 61 -5.68 -8.31 15.72
C LEU A 61 -6.48 -9.39 16.44
N GLU A 62 -6.09 -9.69 17.68
CA GLU A 62 -6.83 -10.61 18.53
C GLU A 62 -8.06 -9.95 19.18
N ARG A 63 -8.03 -8.62 19.31
CA ARG A 63 -9.02 -7.81 19.98
C ARG A 63 -9.22 -6.49 19.24
N TYR A 64 -10.44 -5.99 19.21
CA TYR A 64 -10.79 -4.75 18.51
C TYR A 64 -10.95 -3.54 19.45
N ASP A 65 -10.52 -3.66 20.71
CA ASP A 65 -10.65 -2.63 21.75
C ASP A 65 -9.30 -2.14 22.32
N ASP A 66 -8.19 -2.70 21.83
CA ASP A 66 -6.84 -2.33 22.23
C ASP A 66 -6.38 -0.99 21.62
N SER A 67 -5.16 -0.56 21.93
CA SER A 67 -4.62 0.71 21.44
C SER A 67 -4.38 0.71 19.93
N ILE A 68 -4.04 -0.43 19.33
CA ILE A 68 -3.78 -0.55 17.90
C ILE A 68 -5.10 -0.44 17.14
N ALA A 69 -6.12 -1.22 17.55
CA ALA A 69 -7.46 -1.15 16.99
C ALA A 69 -8.04 0.27 17.08
N LYS A 70 -7.86 0.94 18.23
CA LYS A 70 -8.31 2.34 18.39
C LYS A 70 -7.57 3.31 17.47
N ALA A 71 -6.26 3.13 17.29
CA ALA A 71 -5.49 3.95 16.36
C ALA A 71 -5.99 3.75 14.92
N LEU A 72 -6.16 2.50 14.49
CA LEU A 72 -6.68 2.15 13.16
C LEU A 72 -8.06 2.78 12.92
N LEU A 73 -9.00 2.57 13.85
CA LEU A 73 -10.36 3.12 13.77
C LEU A 73 -10.39 4.65 13.82
N GLY A 74 -9.36 5.28 14.40
CA GLY A 74 -9.22 6.74 14.46
C GLY A 74 -8.81 7.38 13.13
N LEU A 75 -8.25 6.61 12.19
CA LEU A 75 -7.80 7.11 10.90
C LEU A 75 -9.00 7.56 10.04
N SER A 76 -8.86 8.74 9.45
CA SER A 76 -9.71 9.23 8.37
C SER A 76 -9.23 8.75 7.00
N ASP A 77 -10.10 8.87 6.01
CA ASP A 77 -9.79 8.60 4.60
C ASP A 77 -8.63 9.48 4.12
N THR A 78 -8.63 10.75 4.51
CA THR A 78 -7.58 11.71 4.17
C THR A 78 -6.23 11.28 4.75
N GLU A 79 -6.18 10.82 6.01
CA GLU A 79 -4.94 10.36 6.65
C GLU A 79 -4.40 9.08 6.00
N ILE A 80 -5.29 8.13 5.66
CA ILE A 80 -4.90 6.88 4.98
C ILE A 80 -4.40 7.17 3.57
N VAL A 81 -5.12 8.00 2.80
CA VAL A 81 -4.72 8.38 1.44
C VAL A 81 -3.41 9.17 1.47
N ALA A 82 -3.23 10.11 2.40
CA ALA A 82 -1.97 10.85 2.55
C ALA A 82 -0.78 9.91 2.78
N THR A 83 -0.94 8.89 3.63
CA THR A 83 0.08 7.86 3.90
C THR A 83 0.55 7.14 2.62
N LEU A 84 -0.34 7.00 1.64
CA LEU A 84 -0.11 6.27 0.38
C LEU A 84 0.24 7.17 -0.81
N SER A 85 0.03 8.47 -0.70
CA SER A 85 0.13 9.42 -1.81
C SER A 85 1.24 10.45 -1.65
N GLU A 86 1.70 10.70 -0.43
CA GLU A 86 2.74 11.70 -0.18
C GLU A 86 4.12 11.17 -0.56
N VAL A 87 4.86 11.97 -1.33
CA VAL A 87 6.25 11.72 -1.73
C VAL A 87 7.06 12.94 -1.30
N ASP A 88 8.09 12.73 -0.47
CA ASP A 88 8.99 13.81 -0.08
C ASP A 88 10.18 13.97 -1.06
N GLU A 89 10.88 15.10 -0.98
CA GLU A 89 12.01 15.42 -1.88
C GLU A 89 13.19 14.45 -1.75
N MET A 90 13.26 13.67 -0.66
CA MET A 90 14.32 12.69 -0.40
C MET A 90 13.93 11.25 -0.77
N GLU A 91 12.71 11.04 -1.26
CA GLU A 91 12.16 9.70 -1.44
C GLU A 91 12.97 8.88 -2.45
N TYR A 92 13.42 9.51 -3.55
CA TYR A 92 14.30 8.84 -4.51
C TYR A 92 15.58 8.30 -3.86
N GLN A 93 16.21 9.07 -2.97
CA GLN A 93 17.46 8.70 -2.33
C GLN A 93 17.26 7.55 -1.33
N LYS A 94 16.12 7.51 -0.64
CA LYS A 94 15.74 6.37 0.20
C LYS A 94 15.56 5.13 -0.66
N LEU A 95 14.75 5.21 -1.72
CA LEU A 95 14.48 4.09 -2.62
C LEU A 95 15.75 3.60 -3.33
N ALA A 96 16.65 4.50 -3.71
CA ALA A 96 17.92 4.17 -4.35
C ALA A 96 18.90 3.44 -3.43
N SER A 97 18.68 3.48 -2.11
CA SER A 97 19.48 2.79 -1.09
C SER A 97 18.95 1.40 -0.71
N LEU A 98 17.74 1.05 -1.16
CA LEU A 98 17.15 -0.26 -0.92
C LEU A 98 17.92 -1.36 -1.65
N ASP A 99 17.93 -2.55 -1.05
CA ASP A 99 18.37 -3.75 -1.75
C ASP A 99 17.26 -4.29 -2.67
N GLN A 100 17.58 -5.35 -3.41
CA GLN A 100 16.66 -5.92 -4.40
C GLN A 100 15.39 -6.48 -3.75
N ASP A 101 15.52 -7.14 -2.60
CA ASP A 101 14.40 -7.79 -1.92
C ASP A 101 13.41 -6.74 -1.40
N ASP A 102 13.93 -5.62 -0.87
CA ASP A 102 13.13 -4.48 -0.42
C ASP A 102 12.41 -3.79 -1.59
N ILE A 103 13.07 -3.64 -2.75
CA ILE A 103 12.46 -3.08 -3.96
C ILE A 103 11.31 -3.98 -4.45
N ASP A 104 11.53 -5.30 -4.49
CA ASP A 104 10.53 -6.26 -4.97
C ASP A 104 9.33 -6.31 -4.02
N LEU A 105 9.55 -6.25 -2.71
CA LEU A 105 8.49 -6.13 -1.71
C LEU A 105 7.69 -4.84 -1.89
N ALA A 106 8.35 -3.71 -2.14
CA ALA A 106 7.68 -2.43 -2.34
C ALA A 106 6.82 -2.43 -3.63
N LEU A 107 7.32 -3.00 -4.72
CA LEU A 107 6.55 -3.17 -5.96
C LEU A 107 5.34 -4.07 -5.75
N HIS A 108 5.52 -5.19 -5.03
CA HIS A 108 4.42 -6.09 -4.68
C HIS A 108 3.37 -5.38 -3.79
N CYS A 109 3.81 -4.57 -2.83
CA CYS A 109 2.91 -3.77 -1.99
C CYS A 109 2.07 -2.78 -2.82
N ILE A 110 2.70 -2.03 -3.73
CA ILE A 110 2.00 -1.11 -4.64
C ILE A 110 0.98 -1.88 -5.49
N ALA A 111 1.37 -3.04 -6.01
CA ALA A 111 0.50 -3.89 -6.81
C ALA A 111 -0.75 -4.34 -6.02
N LEU A 112 -0.56 -4.82 -4.79
CA LEU A 112 -1.66 -5.18 -3.89
C LEU A 112 -2.59 -3.99 -3.64
N ILE A 113 -2.05 -2.80 -3.35
CA ILE A 113 -2.87 -1.61 -3.10
C ILE A 113 -3.71 -1.25 -4.33
N ARG A 114 -3.11 -1.29 -5.53
CA ARG A 114 -3.82 -1.03 -6.79
C ARG A 114 -4.93 -2.05 -7.05
N ILE A 115 -4.70 -3.32 -6.77
CA ILE A 115 -5.70 -4.39 -6.92
C ILE A 115 -6.87 -4.19 -5.94
N LEU A 116 -6.58 -3.81 -4.68
CA LEU A 116 -7.64 -3.52 -3.72
C LEU A 116 -8.48 -2.31 -4.13
N LEU A 117 -7.83 -1.29 -4.68
CA LEU A 117 -8.50 -0.09 -5.19
C LEU A 117 -9.43 -0.42 -6.37
N GLU A 118 -8.96 -1.22 -7.33
CA GLU A 118 -9.78 -1.73 -8.43
C GLU A 118 -11.00 -2.51 -7.90
N ALA A 119 -10.79 -3.39 -6.91
CA ALA A 119 -11.84 -4.24 -6.37
C ALA A 119 -13.00 -3.48 -5.70
N VAL A 120 -12.78 -2.23 -5.30
CA VAL A 120 -13.83 -1.32 -4.79
C VAL A 120 -14.33 -0.33 -5.84
N GLY A 121 -14.04 -0.56 -7.12
CA GLY A 121 -14.51 0.25 -8.24
C GLY A 121 -13.57 1.39 -8.67
N GLY A 122 -12.31 1.34 -8.26
CA GLY A 122 -11.26 2.24 -8.75
C GLY A 122 -10.75 1.89 -10.14
N GLU A 123 -9.68 2.58 -10.57
CA GLU A 123 -9.04 2.35 -11.87
C GLU A 123 -8.49 0.92 -12.00
N GLU A 124 -8.62 0.33 -13.19
CA GLU A 124 -8.10 -0.99 -13.51
C GLU A 124 -6.59 -1.13 -13.22
N ALA A 125 -6.21 -2.27 -12.65
CA ALA A 125 -4.85 -2.58 -12.21
C ALA A 125 -4.25 -3.76 -13.00
N HIS A 126 -4.51 -3.83 -14.31
CA HIS A 126 -4.05 -4.95 -15.17
C HIS A 126 -2.54 -5.14 -15.11
N ARG A 127 -1.76 -4.05 -15.25
CA ARG A 127 -0.29 -4.11 -15.19
C ARG A 127 0.22 -4.53 -13.81
N GLN A 128 -0.48 -4.12 -12.75
CA GLN A 128 -0.07 -4.42 -11.39
C GLN A 128 -0.26 -5.90 -11.01
N ARG A 129 -1.20 -6.62 -11.63
CA ARG A 129 -1.30 -8.07 -11.46
C ARG A 129 -0.02 -8.79 -11.88
N GLU A 130 0.67 -8.30 -12.91
CA GLU A 130 1.95 -8.86 -13.37
C GLU A 130 3.10 -8.57 -12.39
N LEU A 131 3.00 -7.50 -11.60
CA LEU A 131 3.96 -7.15 -10.55
C LEU A 131 3.71 -7.88 -9.23
N CYS A 132 2.59 -8.58 -9.10
CA CYS A 132 2.26 -9.29 -7.88
C CYS A 132 2.99 -10.64 -7.82
N ASP A 133 4.00 -10.71 -6.95
CA ASP A 133 4.67 -11.98 -6.67
C ASP A 133 3.71 -13.05 -6.09
N SER A 134 3.43 -14.07 -6.91
CA SER A 134 2.60 -15.24 -6.57
C SER A 134 3.18 -16.14 -5.46
N SER A 135 4.43 -15.92 -5.03
CA SER A 135 5.03 -16.64 -3.91
C SER A 135 4.43 -16.24 -2.55
N TYR A 136 3.83 -15.05 -2.48
CA TYR A 136 3.18 -14.56 -1.27
C TYR A 136 1.82 -15.21 -1.08
N SER A 137 1.63 -15.81 0.10
CA SER A 137 0.33 -16.33 0.52
C SER A 137 -0.66 -15.22 0.84
N ALA A 138 -1.96 -15.52 0.79
CA ALA A 138 -3.03 -14.61 1.22
C ALA A 138 -2.79 -14.02 2.62
N LYS A 139 -2.21 -14.79 3.54
CA LYS A 139 -1.87 -14.28 4.88
C LYS A 139 -0.74 -13.25 4.84
N GLN A 140 0.29 -13.46 4.03
CA GLN A 140 1.38 -12.49 3.88
C GLN A 140 0.87 -11.21 3.22
N ASN A 141 0.01 -11.32 2.20
CA ASN A 141 -0.63 -10.17 1.57
C ASN A 141 -1.47 -9.37 2.59
N GLN A 142 -2.19 -10.06 3.47
CA GLN A 142 -2.96 -9.41 4.53
C GLN A 142 -2.05 -8.63 5.50
N ILE A 143 -0.92 -9.22 5.89
CA ILE A 143 0.07 -8.56 6.75
C ILE A 143 0.63 -7.30 6.05
N ILE A 144 0.90 -7.37 4.75
CA ILE A 144 1.38 -6.22 3.97
C ILE A 144 0.34 -5.09 3.96
N TYR A 145 -0.93 -5.38 3.67
CA TYR A 145 -2.00 -4.38 3.76
C TYR A 145 -2.14 -3.79 5.17
N GLY A 146 -2.03 -4.63 6.21
CA GLY A 146 -2.05 -4.16 7.59
C GLY A 146 -0.90 -3.21 7.90
N ALA A 147 0.32 -3.58 7.49
CA ALA A 147 1.53 -2.81 7.77
C ALA A 147 1.48 -1.41 7.19
N VAL A 148 0.88 -1.24 6.01
CA VAL A 148 0.65 0.06 5.35
C VAL A 148 -0.07 1.06 6.26
N ILE A 149 -0.99 0.59 7.10
CA ILE A 149 -1.76 1.42 8.03
C ILE A 149 -1.36 1.21 9.50
N GLY A 150 -0.18 0.61 9.75
CA GLY A 150 0.36 0.40 11.09
C GLY A 150 -0.29 -0.74 11.90
N ALA A 151 -0.96 -1.67 11.24
CA ALA A 151 -1.53 -2.87 11.84
C ALA A 151 -0.65 -4.10 11.59
N ASN A 152 -0.33 -4.85 12.64
CA ASN A 152 0.33 -6.15 12.52
C ASN A 152 -0.24 -7.11 13.56
N GLY A 153 -0.32 -8.39 13.22
CA GLY A 153 -0.82 -9.39 14.15
C GLY A 153 -0.84 -10.80 13.58
N PRO A 154 -1.03 -11.82 14.43
CA PRO A 154 -0.89 -13.21 14.04
C PRO A 154 -2.16 -13.80 13.40
N ARG A 155 -3.29 -13.09 13.47
CA ARG A 155 -4.60 -13.57 13.01
C ARG A 155 -4.73 -13.47 11.49
N SER A 156 -5.91 -13.80 10.98
CA SER A 156 -6.21 -13.81 9.56
C SER A 156 -7.71 -13.61 9.34
N ILE A 157 -8.07 -13.10 8.16
CA ILE A 157 -9.46 -12.85 7.77
C ILE A 157 -10.38 -14.09 7.78
N GLN A 158 -9.83 -15.31 7.63
CA GLN A 158 -10.60 -16.55 7.41
C GLN A 158 -11.52 -16.99 8.58
N LYS A 159 -11.40 -16.43 9.78
CA LYS A 159 -12.19 -16.84 10.96
C LYS A 159 -12.56 -15.66 11.87
N VAL A 160 -13.10 -14.62 11.27
CA VAL A 160 -13.46 -13.40 11.98
C VAL A 160 -14.87 -13.49 12.53
N ASP A 161 -15.06 -13.06 13.78
CA ASP A 161 -16.37 -12.73 14.31
C ASP A 161 -16.88 -11.46 13.60
N LYS A 162 -17.72 -11.66 12.58
CA LYS A 162 -18.30 -10.60 11.76
C LYS A 162 -19.06 -9.57 12.60
N LYS A 163 -19.75 -10.01 13.66
CA LYS A 163 -20.51 -9.12 14.54
C LYS A 163 -19.58 -8.24 15.36
N ALA A 164 -18.58 -8.84 16.00
CA ALA A 164 -17.58 -8.08 16.74
C ALA A 164 -16.82 -7.09 15.84
N LEU A 165 -16.52 -7.49 14.60
CA LEU A 165 -15.86 -6.62 13.61
C LEU A 165 -16.77 -5.45 13.22
N HIS A 166 -18.06 -5.71 12.94
CA HIS A 166 -19.05 -4.67 12.66
C HIS A 166 -19.18 -3.69 13.82
N ASP A 167 -19.33 -4.19 15.05
CA ASP A 167 -19.43 -3.37 16.27
C ASP A 167 -18.17 -2.49 16.49
N ALA A 168 -17.00 -2.97 16.06
CA ALA A 168 -15.76 -2.20 16.08
C ALA A 168 -15.74 -1.13 14.98
N LEU A 169 -16.08 -1.49 13.74
CA LEU A 169 -16.08 -0.58 12.59
C LEU A 169 -17.13 0.54 12.73
N LEU A 170 -18.24 0.32 13.44
CA LEU A 170 -19.18 1.40 13.79
C LEU A 170 -18.53 2.54 14.58
N LYS A 171 -17.38 2.30 15.22
CA LYS A 171 -16.59 3.31 15.94
C LYS A 171 -15.54 3.97 15.05
N SER A 172 -15.38 3.50 13.81
CA SER A 172 -14.44 4.08 12.85
C SER A 172 -14.83 5.50 12.51
N ARG A 173 -13.83 6.39 12.44
CA ARG A 173 -14.00 7.75 11.94
C ARG A 173 -14.49 7.75 10.49
N LEU A 174 -14.16 6.73 9.70
CA LEU A 174 -14.69 6.54 8.36
C LEU A 174 -16.22 6.38 8.36
N CYS A 175 -16.79 5.79 9.41
CA CYS A 175 -18.23 5.54 9.54
C CYS A 175 -19.00 6.71 10.16
N ALA A 176 -18.33 7.77 10.59
CA ALA A 176 -18.98 8.92 11.20
C ALA A 176 -20.04 9.54 10.26
N GLY A 177 -21.29 9.61 10.74
CA GLY A 177 -22.40 10.22 10.00
C GLY A 177 -22.98 9.38 8.85
N ARG A 178 -22.49 8.16 8.62
CA ARG A 178 -23.05 7.22 7.63
C ARG A 178 -23.22 5.83 8.25
N PRO A 179 -24.46 5.36 8.48
CA PRO A 179 -24.70 4.02 9.02
C PRO A 179 -24.03 2.95 8.16
N LEU A 180 -23.28 2.04 8.80
CA LEU A 180 -22.69 0.89 8.13
C LEU A 180 -23.59 -0.33 8.39
N ALA A 181 -24.21 -0.84 7.34
CA ALA A 181 -25.03 -2.06 7.44
C ALA A 181 -24.13 -3.28 7.60
N MET A 182 -24.64 -4.32 8.27
CA MET A 182 -23.92 -5.60 8.39
C MET A 182 -23.64 -6.22 7.02
N SER A 183 -24.58 -6.12 6.07
CA SER A 183 -24.39 -6.64 4.70
C SER A 183 -23.18 -5.99 4.01
N THR A 184 -22.95 -4.70 4.23
CA THR A 184 -21.77 -4.00 3.70
C THR A 184 -20.47 -4.57 4.25
N ILE A 185 -20.44 -5.07 5.49
CA ILE A 185 -19.25 -5.75 6.03
C ILE A 185 -19.00 -7.06 5.30
N GLU A 186 -20.06 -7.81 4.98
CA GLU A 186 -19.92 -9.07 4.26
C GLU A 186 -19.39 -8.85 2.84
N ASP A 187 -19.95 -7.86 2.12
CA ASP A 187 -19.47 -7.48 0.80
C ASP A 187 -18.00 -7.04 0.83
N LEU A 188 -17.62 -6.20 1.80
CA LEU A 188 -16.23 -5.75 1.95
C LEU A 188 -15.28 -6.89 2.34
N LEU A 189 -15.73 -7.86 3.15
CA LEU A 189 -14.94 -9.06 3.48
C LEU A 189 -14.68 -9.91 2.23
N GLU A 190 -15.67 -10.06 1.36
CA GLU A 190 -15.53 -10.79 0.09
C GLU A 190 -14.54 -10.08 -0.83
N VAL A 191 -14.67 -8.76 -0.98
CA VAL A 191 -13.72 -7.92 -1.73
C VAL A 191 -12.29 -8.09 -1.18
N CYS A 192 -12.14 -8.01 0.15
CA CYS A 192 -10.84 -8.19 0.80
C CYS A 192 -10.27 -9.58 0.54
N CYS A 193 -11.08 -10.64 0.67
CA CYS A 193 -10.62 -12.01 0.41
C CYS A 193 -10.15 -12.18 -1.04
N ALA A 194 -10.87 -11.62 -2.01
CA ALA A 194 -10.47 -11.65 -3.42
C ALA A 194 -9.15 -10.90 -3.67
N ALA A 195 -8.96 -9.73 -3.05
CA ALA A 195 -7.74 -8.94 -3.19
C ALA A 195 -6.50 -9.61 -2.57
N LEU A 196 -6.68 -10.50 -1.58
CA LEU A 196 -5.59 -11.27 -0.97
C LEU A 196 -5.07 -12.40 -1.88
N GLU A 197 -5.85 -12.81 -2.88
CA GLU A 197 -5.52 -13.88 -3.83
C GLU A 197 -5.51 -13.36 -5.28
N PRO A 198 -4.65 -12.38 -5.60
CA PRO A 198 -4.70 -11.63 -6.86
C PRO A 198 -4.46 -12.46 -8.13
N GLY A 199 -3.93 -13.68 -7.98
CA GLY A 199 -3.69 -14.63 -9.06
C GLY A 199 -4.84 -15.61 -9.36
N TRP A 200 -5.94 -15.59 -8.58
CA TRP A 200 -7.01 -16.60 -8.71
C TRP A 200 -8.23 -16.13 -9.50
N THR A 201 -8.37 -14.82 -9.71
CA THR A 201 -9.37 -14.21 -10.58
C THR A 201 -8.81 -13.92 -11.98
N MET A 202 -8.33 -14.97 -12.66
CA MET A 202 -8.39 -14.99 -14.13
C MET A 202 -9.84 -15.30 -14.49
N ILE A 203 -10.71 -14.28 -14.50
CA ILE A 203 -11.98 -14.41 -15.21
C ILE A 203 -11.60 -14.40 -16.69
N GLU A 204 -11.51 -15.59 -17.30
CA GLU A 204 -11.59 -15.70 -18.75
C GLU A 204 -12.93 -15.11 -19.17
N LEU A 205 -12.91 -13.88 -19.68
CA LEU A 205 -14.01 -13.35 -20.47
C LEU A 205 -14.05 -14.14 -21.78
N MET A 206 -14.93 -15.14 -21.82
CA MET A 206 -15.41 -15.74 -23.07
C MET A 206 -16.24 -14.75 -23.88
#